data_AF-A0A812U6Q4-F1
#
_entry.id   AF-A0A812U6Q4-F1
#
_cell.length_a   1.000
_cell.length_b   1.000
_cell.length_c   1.000
_cell.angle_alpha   90.00
_cell.angle_beta   90.00
_cell.angle_gamma   90.00
#
_symmetry.space_group_name_H-M   'P 1'
#
loop_
_entity.id
_entity.type
_entity.pdbx_description
1 polymer ?
#
loop_
_entity_poly.entity_id
_entity_poly.type
_entity_poly.pdbx_seq_one_letter_code
_entity_poly.pdbx_strand_id
1 'polypeptide(L)'
;MAKRRFKLLALALSIMVARSFVAPLETSRITQVGRHKAPRITRWAFDASNAAQYLEPFVAVLGLSLKDVVQGVQVANSNIVSLSRQDTLVNSDDAQDHAESLAEALLAESASPDFRNIFLPKISLPRIPVNGTKFQLLVSSVLSDTNFTGASSIHAEPGVGKSVAAALAMLEWAKYAPRSITVLFSGSVARLKEFFKVEDITLVPVVAGFLYPILAEEGVRLQLILDNIFDTDLAEGKMVMDLAKAAFQHGQIIVITQSEMVAKGVAKLNGLRTRLAPQQQDAKEYRWSETQALQLFAGLEAANGVKSSDTEQIEDAVKKSVEKFKTNPVMIAENLDGARFPDGGWSPVGIIQFQRSGQQPVSAAGSTSASTVVWVRELIRKDGTVAAKSRQEGEDKLEPAFKVSPKDHPDARLNDVDDLKKAIKQTKSNALRDVDPDQIDIYLRSKEAGGWQLVEDESEVLRQDSTRQDCYGFLPRRT
;
A
#
# COMPACT_ATOMS: atom_id res chain seq x y z
N MET A 1 38.28 -16.40 -50.80
CA MET A 1 36.87 -16.05 -51.07
C MET A 1 36.13 -17.29 -51.59
N ALA A 2 34.82 -17.40 -51.34
CA ALA A 2 33.92 -18.49 -51.79
C ALA A 2 33.71 -19.77 -50.92
N LYS A 3 33.79 -19.70 -49.57
CA LYS A 3 33.22 -20.77 -48.70
C LYS A 3 32.40 -20.32 -47.47
N ARG A 4 32.13 -19.01 -47.31
CA ARG A 4 31.33 -18.48 -46.18
C ARG A 4 29.93 -17.95 -46.54
N ARG A 5 29.48 -18.05 -47.79
CA ARG A 5 28.16 -17.52 -48.22
C ARG A 5 27.06 -18.58 -48.44
N PHE A 6 27.31 -19.87 -48.22
CA PHE A 6 26.28 -20.92 -48.44
C PHE A 6 25.51 -21.37 -47.18
N LYS A 7 25.93 -20.98 -45.98
CA LYS A 7 25.24 -21.37 -44.72
C LYS A 7 24.11 -20.42 -44.29
N LEU A 8 24.05 -19.22 -44.85
CA LEU A 8 22.99 -18.24 -44.57
C LEU A 8 21.72 -18.45 -45.41
N LEU A 9 21.80 -19.21 -46.52
CA LEU A 9 20.64 -19.49 -47.38
C LEU A 9 19.81 -20.71 -46.93
N ALA A 10 20.43 -21.66 -46.21
CA ALA A 10 19.74 -22.86 -45.71
C ALA A 10 18.91 -22.64 -44.43
N LEU A 11 19.29 -21.64 -43.60
CA LEU A 11 18.52 -21.28 -42.40
C LEU A 11 17.27 -20.46 -42.76
N ALA A 12 17.34 -19.64 -43.82
CA ALA A 12 16.22 -18.82 -44.30
C ALA A 12 15.11 -19.63 -44.99
N LEU A 13 15.45 -20.78 -45.61
CA LEU A 13 14.45 -21.68 -46.23
C LEU A 13 13.73 -22.60 -45.23
N SER A 14 14.32 -22.87 -44.06
CA SER A 14 13.70 -23.72 -43.04
C SER A 14 12.60 -22.99 -42.25
N ILE A 15 12.63 -21.66 -42.23
CA ILE A 15 11.65 -20.81 -41.53
C ILE A 15 10.41 -20.54 -42.40
N MET A 16 10.46 -20.80 -43.72
CA MET A 16 9.36 -20.47 -44.65
C MET A 16 8.42 -21.64 -45.00
N VAL A 17 8.70 -22.90 -44.59
CA VAL A 17 7.91 -24.07 -45.03
C VAL A 17 7.17 -24.81 -43.90
N ALA A 18 7.45 -24.58 -42.62
CA ALA A 18 6.74 -25.25 -41.53
C ALA A 18 5.50 -24.48 -40.99
N ARG A 19 4.94 -23.56 -41.80
CA ARG A 19 3.74 -22.76 -41.48
C ARG A 19 2.48 -23.16 -42.24
N SER A 20 2.42 -24.39 -42.76
CA SER A 20 1.25 -24.90 -43.47
C SER A 20 1.07 -26.37 -43.17
N PHE A 21 0.19 -26.73 -42.24
CA PHE A 21 -0.76 -27.84 -42.35
C PHE A 21 -1.78 -27.77 -41.21
N VAL A 22 -3.00 -27.42 -41.59
CA VAL A 22 -4.25 -27.64 -40.84
C VAL A 22 -4.77 -29.01 -41.26
N ALA A 23 -5.09 -29.88 -40.30
CA ALA A 23 -6.29 -30.75 -40.32
C ALA A 23 -6.37 -31.65 -39.07
N PRO A 24 -7.59 -32.06 -38.65
CA PRO A 24 -7.93 -32.50 -37.29
C PRO A 24 -8.01 -34.02 -37.18
N LEU A 25 -7.95 -34.57 -35.95
CA LEU A 25 -8.50 -35.89 -35.65
C LEU A 25 -9.13 -35.92 -34.25
N GLU A 26 -10.39 -36.32 -34.24
CA GLU A 26 -11.27 -36.56 -33.10
C GLU A 26 -10.91 -37.83 -32.29
N THR A 27 -11.40 -37.81 -31.04
CA THR A 27 -11.77 -38.85 -30.05
C THR A 27 -11.88 -40.33 -30.54
N SER A 28 -11.79 -41.43 -29.76
CA SER A 28 -12.02 -41.75 -28.34
C SER A 28 -11.56 -43.22 -28.05
N ARG A 29 -11.23 -43.58 -26.79
CA ARG A 29 -11.77 -44.74 -25.99
C ARG A 29 -10.79 -45.33 -24.93
N ILE A 30 -11.20 -45.12 -23.67
CA ILE A 30 -11.30 -46.01 -22.49
C ILE A 30 -10.63 -47.41 -22.54
N THR A 31 -9.82 -47.74 -21.52
CA THR A 31 -10.08 -48.85 -20.54
C THR A 31 -9.20 -48.75 -19.28
N GLN A 32 -9.81 -49.12 -18.14
CA GLN A 32 -9.26 -49.21 -16.77
C GLN A 32 -8.12 -50.25 -16.66
N VAL A 33 -7.25 -50.31 -15.63
CA VAL A 33 -7.48 -50.83 -14.26
C VAL A 33 -6.22 -50.56 -13.39
N GLY A 34 -6.38 -50.31 -12.08
CA GLY A 34 -5.30 -50.59 -11.09
C GLY A 34 -5.26 -49.68 -9.86
N ARG A 35 -5.64 -50.23 -8.69
CA ARG A 35 -5.65 -49.58 -7.36
C ARG A 35 -4.24 -49.30 -6.81
N HIS A 36 -4.07 -48.20 -6.07
CA HIS A 36 -3.61 -48.19 -4.67
C HIS A 36 -3.85 -46.81 -4.02
N LYS A 37 -4.34 -46.82 -2.76
CA LYS A 37 -4.66 -45.63 -1.95
C LYS A 37 -3.39 -45.06 -1.31
N ALA A 38 -3.18 -43.76 -1.47
CA ALA A 38 -2.29 -42.91 -0.67
C ALA A 38 -2.92 -41.50 -0.55
N PRO A 39 -2.59 -40.69 0.46
CA PRO A 39 -3.41 -39.56 0.90
C PRO A 39 -3.44 -38.42 -0.12
N ARG A 40 -4.65 -37.94 -0.43
CA ARG A 40 -4.92 -36.82 -1.34
C ARG A 40 -4.42 -35.52 -0.70
N ILE A 41 -3.24 -35.07 -1.13
CA ILE A 41 -2.94 -33.64 -1.24
C ILE A 41 -3.62 -33.20 -2.53
N THR A 42 -4.62 -32.34 -2.46
CA THR A 42 -5.21 -31.68 -3.64
C THR A 42 -4.19 -30.71 -4.21
N ARG A 43 -3.26 -31.22 -5.03
CA ARG A 43 -2.47 -30.44 -5.97
C ARG A 43 -3.45 -29.95 -7.03
N TRP A 44 -3.84 -28.69 -6.96
CA TRP A 44 -4.59 -28.07 -8.04
C TRP A 44 -3.64 -28.05 -9.24
N ALA A 45 -3.99 -28.78 -10.30
CA ALA A 45 -3.23 -28.76 -11.54
C ALA A 45 -3.41 -27.36 -12.15
N PHE A 46 -2.30 -26.62 -12.24
CA PHE A 46 -2.24 -25.37 -12.99
C PHE A 46 -2.54 -25.70 -14.46
N ASP A 47 -3.74 -25.36 -14.91
CA ASP A 47 -4.15 -25.61 -16.30
C ASP A 47 -3.52 -24.54 -17.19
N ALA A 48 -2.43 -24.91 -17.87
CA ALA A 48 -1.69 -24.03 -18.76
C ALA A 48 -2.55 -23.42 -19.89
N SER A 49 -3.70 -24.04 -20.20
CA SER A 49 -4.64 -23.52 -21.20
C SER A 49 -5.45 -22.31 -20.70
N ASN A 50 -5.64 -22.17 -19.38
CA ASN A 50 -6.31 -21.01 -18.77
C ASN A 50 -5.38 -19.79 -18.63
N ALA A 51 -4.07 -20.00 -18.45
CA ALA A 51 -3.09 -18.91 -18.32
C ALA A 51 -3.07 -17.97 -19.55
N ALA A 52 -3.34 -18.49 -20.76
CA ALA A 52 -3.39 -17.70 -21.98
C ALA A 52 -4.60 -16.76 -22.07
N GLN A 53 -5.76 -17.14 -21.51
CA GLN A 53 -6.99 -16.33 -21.51
C GLN A 53 -6.94 -15.15 -20.53
N TYR A 54 -6.15 -15.28 -19.44
CA TYR A 54 -5.98 -14.21 -18.45
C TYR A 54 -5.07 -13.06 -18.91
N LEU A 55 -4.46 -13.17 -20.10
CA LEU A 55 -3.36 -12.32 -20.53
C LEU A 55 -3.66 -11.55 -21.83
N GLU A 56 -4.91 -11.48 -22.28
CA GLU A 56 -5.30 -10.64 -23.42
C GLU A 56 -5.71 -9.19 -23.08
N PRO A 57 -6.20 -8.81 -21.88
CA PRO A 57 -6.58 -7.42 -21.62
C PRO A 57 -5.44 -6.66 -20.93
N PHE A 58 -4.25 -6.60 -21.55
CA PHE A 58 -3.15 -5.75 -21.02
C PHE A 58 -3.36 -4.25 -21.29
N VAL A 59 -4.36 -3.87 -22.07
CA VAL A 59 -4.47 -2.49 -22.60
C VAL A 59 -5.82 -1.82 -22.34
N ALA A 60 -6.86 -2.53 -21.89
CA ALA A 60 -8.22 -2.00 -22.06
C ALA A 60 -9.20 -2.11 -20.88
N VAL A 61 -8.76 -2.41 -19.65
CA VAL A 61 -9.75 -2.50 -18.55
C VAL A 61 -10.17 -1.12 -18.03
N LEU A 62 -9.35 -0.06 -18.17
CA LEU A 62 -9.72 1.31 -17.73
C LEU A 62 -9.15 2.47 -18.59
N GLY A 63 -8.91 2.27 -19.89
CA GLY A 63 -8.66 3.38 -20.84
C GLY A 63 -7.48 4.34 -20.56
N LEU A 64 -6.60 4.04 -19.60
CA LEU A 64 -5.37 4.78 -19.33
C LEU A 64 -4.17 4.07 -19.95
N SER A 65 -3.57 4.69 -20.96
CA SER A 65 -2.26 4.27 -21.48
C SER A 65 -1.14 4.64 -20.50
N LEU A 66 0.03 3.99 -20.59
CA LEU A 66 1.19 4.37 -19.78
C LEU A 66 1.58 5.84 -20.03
N LYS A 67 1.48 6.27 -21.28
CA LYS A 67 1.70 7.67 -21.69
C LYS A 67 0.72 8.62 -20.99
N ASP A 68 -0.57 8.27 -20.90
CA ASP A 68 -1.56 9.08 -20.18
C ASP A 68 -1.23 9.23 -18.70
N VAL A 69 -0.73 8.16 -18.07
CA VAL A 69 -0.34 8.20 -16.66
C VAL A 69 0.86 9.11 -16.48
N VAL A 70 1.92 8.92 -17.27
CA VAL A 70 3.15 9.74 -17.18
C VAL A 70 2.83 11.21 -17.41
N GLN A 71 2.10 11.53 -18.49
CA GLN A 71 1.74 12.91 -18.81
C GLN A 71 0.80 13.49 -17.75
N GLY A 72 -0.21 12.74 -17.30
CA GLY A 72 -1.16 13.21 -16.30
C GLY A 72 -0.50 13.48 -14.94
N VAL A 73 0.47 12.66 -14.53
CA VAL A 73 1.28 12.89 -13.31
C VAL A 73 2.17 14.12 -13.48
N GLN A 74 2.78 14.32 -14.65
CA GLN A 74 3.59 15.51 -14.91
C GLN A 74 2.75 16.78 -14.81
N VAL A 75 1.57 16.80 -15.43
CA VAL A 75 0.61 17.92 -15.35
C VAL A 75 0.17 18.16 -13.91
N ALA A 76 -0.25 17.12 -13.20
CA ALA A 76 -0.69 17.26 -11.80
C ALA A 76 0.40 17.81 -10.88
N ASN A 77 1.67 17.46 -11.12
CA ASN A 77 2.80 18.03 -10.37
C ASN A 77 3.06 19.50 -10.73
N SER A 78 2.92 19.90 -12.01
CA SER A 78 3.09 21.31 -12.39
C SER A 78 2.02 22.22 -11.75
N ASN A 79 0.79 21.71 -11.59
CA ASN A 79 -0.31 22.45 -10.97
C ASN A 79 -0.04 22.78 -9.49
N ILE A 80 0.65 21.91 -8.77
CA ILE A 80 1.05 22.21 -7.38
C ILE A 80 2.11 23.32 -7.32
N VAL A 81 3.01 23.35 -8.31
CA VAL A 81 4.06 24.37 -8.41
C VAL A 81 3.48 25.73 -8.79
N SER A 82 2.43 25.78 -9.61
CA SER A 82 1.77 27.05 -9.92
C SER A 82 1.06 27.62 -8.70
N LEU A 83 0.37 26.78 -7.91
CA LEU A 83 -0.20 27.19 -6.63
C LEU A 83 0.86 27.71 -5.66
N SER A 84 2.11 27.24 -5.70
CA SER A 84 3.17 27.70 -4.79
C SER A 84 3.52 29.19 -4.91
N ARG A 85 2.96 29.91 -5.88
CA ARG A 85 3.12 31.36 -6.05
C ARG A 85 2.10 32.18 -5.25
N GLN A 86 1.06 31.53 -4.74
CA GLN A 86 0.06 32.18 -3.90
C GLN A 86 0.64 32.51 -2.53
N ASP A 87 0.25 33.67 -1.99
CA ASP A 87 0.63 34.09 -0.65
C ASP A 87 0.06 33.12 0.40
N THR A 88 0.76 32.99 1.52
CA THR A 88 0.32 32.11 2.61
C THR A 88 -0.49 32.91 3.62
N LEU A 89 -1.72 32.50 3.88
CA LEU A 89 -2.58 33.10 4.88
C LEU A 89 -2.05 32.84 6.29
N VAL A 90 -1.95 33.91 7.07
CA VAL A 90 -1.46 33.91 8.45
C VAL A 90 -2.60 34.12 9.46
N ASN A 91 -3.61 34.92 9.12
CA ASN A 91 -4.73 35.28 10.00
C ASN A 91 -6.08 34.89 9.37
N SER A 92 -7.05 34.50 10.20
CA SER A 92 -8.41 34.19 9.77
C SER A 92 -9.22 35.40 9.27
N ASP A 93 -8.84 36.62 9.67
CA ASP A 93 -9.60 37.82 9.30
C ASP A 93 -9.62 38.05 7.77
N ASP A 94 -8.56 37.61 7.08
CA ASP A 94 -8.40 37.74 5.62
C ASP A 94 -8.81 36.45 4.88
N ALA A 95 -9.46 35.49 5.55
CA ALA A 95 -9.72 34.16 5.00
C ALA A 95 -10.66 34.16 3.79
N GLN A 96 -11.59 35.12 3.71
CA GLN A 96 -12.49 35.25 2.57
C GLN A 96 -11.73 35.75 1.34
N ASP A 97 -11.03 36.89 1.43
CA ASP A 97 -10.22 37.46 0.34
C ASP A 97 -9.18 36.45 -0.16
N HIS A 98 -8.57 35.68 0.76
CA HIS A 98 -7.66 34.60 0.42
C HIS A 98 -8.34 33.45 -0.33
N ALA A 99 -9.54 33.06 0.09
CA ALA A 99 -10.31 32.03 -0.61
C ALA A 99 -10.73 32.49 -2.02
N GLU A 100 -11.09 33.76 -2.19
CA GLU A 100 -11.39 34.37 -3.49
C GLU A 100 -10.14 34.35 -4.40
N SER A 101 -8.99 34.80 -3.90
CA SER A 101 -7.73 34.76 -4.66
C SER A 101 -7.31 33.34 -5.05
N LEU A 102 -7.45 32.38 -4.12
CA LEU A 102 -7.18 30.97 -4.40
C LEU A 102 -8.16 30.39 -5.44
N ALA A 103 -9.44 30.76 -5.38
CA ALA A 103 -10.44 30.35 -6.37
C ALA A 103 -10.10 30.90 -7.76
N GLU A 104 -9.76 32.18 -7.88
CA GLU A 104 -9.32 32.78 -9.14
C GLU A 104 -8.13 32.04 -9.74
N ALA A 105 -7.13 31.70 -8.92
CA ALA A 105 -5.97 30.94 -9.37
C ALA A 105 -6.36 29.55 -9.90
N LEU A 106 -7.21 28.83 -9.17
CA LEU A 106 -7.70 27.51 -9.56
C LEU A 106 -8.53 27.56 -10.85
N LEU A 107 -9.37 28.58 -11.01
CA LEU A 107 -10.23 28.76 -12.18
C LEU A 107 -9.43 29.17 -13.42
N ALA A 108 -8.48 30.10 -13.27
CA ALA A 108 -7.59 30.53 -14.35
C ALA A 108 -6.78 29.34 -14.91
N GLU A 109 -6.32 28.46 -14.02
CA GLU A 109 -5.65 27.24 -14.41
C GLU A 109 -6.58 26.25 -15.13
N SER A 110 -7.80 26.06 -14.61
CA SER A 110 -8.81 25.15 -15.19
C SER A 110 -9.25 25.50 -16.61
N ALA A 111 -9.09 26.77 -17.01
CA ALA A 111 -9.43 27.25 -18.36
C ALA A 111 -8.39 26.85 -19.43
N SER A 112 -7.20 26.37 -19.03
CA SER A 112 -6.17 25.94 -19.99
C SER A 112 -6.51 24.57 -20.60
N PRO A 113 -6.42 24.42 -21.93
CA PRO A 113 -6.77 23.16 -22.62
C PRO A 113 -5.85 21.98 -22.24
N ASP A 114 -4.66 22.26 -21.73
CA ASP A 114 -3.71 21.25 -21.26
C ASP A 114 -3.85 20.94 -19.77
N PHE A 115 -4.66 21.72 -19.04
CA PHE A 115 -4.81 21.56 -17.60
C PHE A 115 -5.76 20.42 -17.29
N ARG A 116 -5.24 19.41 -16.60
CA ARG A 116 -6.08 18.46 -15.89
C ARG A 116 -6.35 19.05 -14.52
N ASN A 117 -7.63 19.16 -14.16
CA ASN A 117 -8.11 19.62 -12.85
C ASN A 117 -7.77 18.64 -11.71
N ILE A 118 -6.50 18.28 -11.61
CA ILE A 118 -5.96 17.31 -10.67
C ILE A 118 -4.75 17.94 -9.99
N PHE A 119 -4.70 17.78 -8.67
CA PHE A 119 -3.54 18.11 -7.85
C PHE A 119 -3.08 16.82 -7.16
N LEU A 120 -1.94 16.29 -7.61
CA LEU A 120 -1.31 15.09 -7.04
C LEU A 120 -0.03 15.53 -6.32
N PRO A 121 0.07 15.38 -5.00
CA PRO A 121 1.33 15.58 -4.29
C PRO A 121 2.34 14.56 -4.81
N LYS A 122 3.62 14.75 -4.49
CA LYS A 122 4.73 13.87 -4.92
C LYS A 122 4.51 12.42 -4.44
N ILE A 123 3.66 11.68 -5.15
CA ILE A 123 3.39 10.27 -4.96
C ILE A 123 4.21 9.55 -6.01
N SER A 124 5.06 8.64 -5.55
CA SER A 124 5.82 7.77 -6.44
C SER A 124 4.91 6.68 -6.98
N LEU A 125 4.31 6.91 -8.15
CA LEU A 125 3.64 5.83 -8.87
C LEU A 125 4.69 4.81 -9.35
N PRO A 126 4.35 3.51 -9.34
CA PRO A 126 5.20 2.51 -9.99
C PRO A 126 5.38 2.87 -11.47
N ARG A 127 6.56 2.59 -12.03
CA ARG A 127 6.84 2.84 -13.46
C ARG A 127 5.82 2.20 -14.38
N ILE A 128 5.24 1.08 -13.96
CA ILE A 128 4.26 0.32 -14.72
C ILE A 128 3.10 0.04 -13.75
N PRO A 129 2.12 0.94 -13.66
CA PRO A 129 0.97 0.75 -12.79
C PRO A 129 0.05 -0.34 -13.33
N VAL A 130 -0.55 -1.09 -12.40
CA VAL A 130 -1.61 -2.04 -12.73
C VAL A 130 -2.94 -1.31 -12.65
N ASN A 131 -3.61 -1.19 -13.78
CA ASN A 131 -4.92 -0.56 -13.92
C ASN A 131 -6.04 -1.58 -13.71
N GLY A 132 -7.26 -1.09 -13.48
CA GLY A 132 -8.45 -1.96 -13.44
C GLY A 132 -8.59 -2.73 -12.13
N THR A 133 -7.92 -2.31 -11.07
CA THR A 133 -8.10 -2.93 -9.75
C THR A 133 -9.52 -2.67 -9.24
N LYS A 134 -10.11 -3.61 -8.50
CA LYS A 134 -11.43 -3.43 -7.90
C LYS A 134 -11.47 -2.20 -6.97
N PHE A 135 -10.35 -1.89 -6.31
CA PHE A 135 -10.26 -0.68 -5.48
C PHE A 135 -10.20 0.61 -6.32
N GLN A 136 -9.52 0.60 -7.48
CA GLN A 136 -9.57 1.73 -8.42
C GLN A 136 -11.02 1.96 -8.87
N LEU A 137 -11.74 0.91 -9.24
CA LEU A 137 -13.15 0.99 -9.62
C LEU A 137 -14.04 1.54 -8.49
N LEU A 138 -13.77 1.16 -7.24
CA LEU A 138 -14.44 1.75 -6.08
C LEU A 138 -14.20 3.26 -6.01
N VAL A 139 -12.94 3.70 -6.06
CA VAL A 139 -12.59 5.12 -5.96
C VAL A 139 -13.23 5.89 -7.12
N SER A 140 -13.15 5.39 -8.36
CA SER A 140 -13.80 6.00 -9.53
C SER A 140 -15.31 6.10 -9.34
N SER A 141 -15.95 5.06 -8.81
CA SER A 141 -17.39 5.08 -8.55
C SER A 141 -17.78 6.13 -7.50
N VAL A 142 -16.99 6.27 -6.43
CA VAL A 142 -17.22 7.30 -5.40
C VAL A 142 -16.97 8.71 -5.94
N LEU A 143 -15.92 8.91 -6.76
CA LEU A 143 -15.65 10.19 -7.43
C LEU A 143 -16.78 10.60 -8.38
N SER A 144 -17.33 9.62 -9.10
CA SER A 144 -18.44 9.82 -10.04
C SER A 144 -19.79 10.07 -9.38
N ASP A 145 -19.92 9.86 -8.07
CA ASP A 145 -21.14 10.16 -7.33
C ASP A 145 -21.28 11.68 -7.15
N THR A 146 -21.89 12.32 -8.15
CA THR A 146 -22.17 13.75 -8.17
C THR A 146 -23.32 14.16 -7.27
N ASN A 147 -24.13 13.21 -6.82
CA ASN A 147 -25.29 13.49 -5.96
C ASN A 147 -24.89 13.61 -4.49
N PHE A 148 -23.75 13.05 -4.09
CA PHE A 148 -23.31 13.10 -2.70
C PHE A 148 -22.39 14.30 -2.43
N THR A 149 -22.67 15.03 -1.37
CA THR A 149 -21.82 16.11 -0.84
C THR A 149 -21.40 15.82 0.60
N GLY A 150 -20.29 16.41 1.04
CA GLY A 150 -19.68 16.10 2.35
C GLY A 150 -18.62 14.99 2.26
N ALA A 151 -18.49 14.15 3.29
CA ALA A 151 -17.42 13.16 3.38
C ALA A 151 -17.90 11.71 3.24
N SER A 152 -17.30 10.95 2.32
CA SER A 152 -17.45 9.50 2.22
C SER A 152 -16.16 8.83 2.64
N SER A 153 -16.26 7.76 3.42
CA SER A 153 -15.12 6.92 3.79
C SER A 153 -15.16 5.59 3.04
N ILE A 154 -13.99 5.10 2.67
CA ILE A 154 -13.75 3.78 2.08
C ILE A 154 -12.54 3.15 2.74
N HIS A 155 -12.49 1.81 2.74
CA HIS A 155 -11.37 1.08 3.30
C HIS A 155 -11.04 -0.16 2.49
N ALA A 156 -9.77 -0.57 2.57
CA ALA A 156 -9.32 -1.88 2.14
C ALA A 156 -8.04 -2.27 2.88
N GLU A 157 -7.71 -3.55 2.86
CA GLU A 157 -6.59 -4.12 3.61
C GLU A 157 -5.26 -3.38 3.32
N PRO A 158 -4.30 -3.39 4.27
CA PRO A 158 -2.97 -2.86 4.05
C PRO A 158 -2.32 -3.49 2.81
N GLY A 159 -1.61 -2.67 2.03
CA GLY A 159 -0.82 -3.16 0.91
C GLY A 159 -1.59 -3.66 -0.31
N VAL A 160 -2.90 -3.42 -0.45
CA VAL A 160 -3.66 -3.72 -1.69
C VAL A 160 -3.46 -2.68 -2.82
N GLY A 161 -2.62 -1.66 -2.60
CA GLY A 161 -2.34 -0.63 -3.59
C GLY A 161 -3.32 0.55 -3.60
N LYS A 162 -3.98 0.85 -2.47
CA LYS A 162 -4.97 1.94 -2.33
C LYS A 162 -4.51 3.28 -2.90
N SER A 163 -3.32 3.75 -2.51
CA SER A 163 -2.78 5.05 -2.95
C SER A 163 -2.56 5.13 -4.47
N VAL A 164 -2.04 4.05 -5.05
CA VAL A 164 -1.83 3.95 -6.52
C VAL A 164 -3.18 3.90 -7.23
N ALA A 165 -4.11 3.09 -6.74
CA ALA A 165 -5.46 2.98 -7.28
C ALA A 165 -6.21 4.32 -7.22
N ALA A 166 -6.08 5.08 -6.14
CA ALA A 166 -6.69 6.41 -6.00
C ALA A 166 -6.12 7.40 -7.02
N ALA A 167 -4.80 7.48 -7.17
CA ALA A 167 -4.17 8.34 -8.15
C ALA A 167 -4.60 7.98 -9.60
N LEU A 168 -4.66 6.69 -9.93
CA LEU A 168 -5.12 6.24 -11.24
C LEU A 168 -6.60 6.56 -11.49
N ALA A 169 -7.46 6.36 -10.49
CA ALA A 169 -8.87 6.73 -10.55
C ALA A 169 -9.06 8.23 -10.81
N MET A 170 -8.25 9.09 -10.16
CA MET A 170 -8.28 10.53 -10.41
C MET A 170 -7.85 10.91 -11.83
N LEU A 171 -6.75 10.29 -12.31
CA LEU A 171 -6.24 10.53 -13.66
C LEU A 171 -7.25 10.15 -14.74
N GLU A 172 -8.01 9.09 -14.51
CA GLU A 172 -9.12 8.67 -15.35
C GLU A 172 -10.31 9.64 -15.23
N TRP A 173 -10.73 9.95 -14.00
CA TRP A 173 -11.86 10.82 -13.71
C TRP A 173 -11.74 12.20 -14.37
N ALA A 174 -10.56 12.82 -14.32
CA ALA A 174 -10.39 14.15 -14.92
C ALA A 174 -10.53 14.16 -16.45
N LYS A 175 -10.43 13.02 -17.14
CA LYS A 175 -10.75 12.95 -18.59
C LYS A 175 -12.24 13.20 -18.84
N TYR A 176 -13.09 12.87 -17.88
CA TYR A 176 -14.55 12.90 -18.02
C TYR A 176 -15.22 14.00 -17.20
N ALA A 177 -14.50 14.60 -16.24
CA ALA A 177 -15.02 15.62 -15.33
C ALA A 177 -14.24 16.95 -15.41
N PRO A 178 -14.30 17.68 -16.54
CA PRO A 178 -13.59 18.95 -16.71
C PRO A 178 -14.10 20.07 -15.79
N ARG A 179 -15.23 19.89 -15.09
CA ARG A 179 -15.76 20.82 -14.08
C ARG A 179 -15.55 20.33 -12.65
N SER A 180 -14.53 19.51 -12.42
CA SER A 180 -14.19 19.06 -11.08
C SER A 180 -12.70 19.16 -10.82
N ILE A 181 -12.34 19.84 -9.73
CA ILE A 181 -10.97 19.91 -9.22
C ILE A 181 -10.80 18.79 -8.19
N THR A 182 -9.91 17.85 -8.47
CA THR A 182 -9.65 16.71 -7.58
C THR A 182 -8.25 16.81 -6.97
N VAL A 183 -8.17 16.82 -5.65
CA VAL A 183 -6.91 16.99 -4.92
C VAL A 183 -6.66 15.75 -4.05
N LEU A 184 -5.49 15.14 -4.17
CA LEU A 184 -5.10 14.01 -3.32
C LEU A 184 -4.18 14.48 -2.20
N PHE A 185 -4.40 13.99 -1.00
CA PHE A 185 -3.49 14.15 0.13
C PHE A 185 -3.20 12.78 0.68
N SER A 186 -1.92 12.44 0.82
CA SER A 186 -1.52 11.14 1.34
C SER A 186 -0.67 11.32 2.60
N GLY A 187 -0.96 10.53 3.63
CA GLY A 187 -0.16 10.42 4.86
C GLY A 187 -0.60 11.37 5.98
N SER A 188 -0.35 12.68 5.87
CA SER A 188 -0.61 13.63 6.97
C SER A 188 -1.55 14.75 6.57
N VAL A 189 -2.49 15.07 7.47
CA VAL A 189 -3.41 16.21 7.33
C VAL A 189 -2.68 17.55 7.28
N ALA A 190 -1.47 17.65 7.83
CA ALA A 190 -0.63 18.84 7.74
C ALA A 190 -0.34 19.26 6.28
N ARG A 191 -0.40 18.32 5.32
CA ARG A 191 -0.21 18.62 3.89
C ARG A 191 -1.35 19.42 3.27
N LEU A 192 -2.51 19.48 3.91
CA LEU A 192 -3.61 20.35 3.45
C LEU A 192 -3.17 21.82 3.41
N LYS A 193 -2.27 22.23 4.31
CA LYS A 193 -1.72 23.59 4.36
C LYS A 193 -1.08 24.04 3.06
N GLU A 194 -0.44 23.10 2.34
CA GLU A 194 0.25 23.39 1.09
C GLU A 194 -0.73 23.74 -0.04
N PHE A 195 -1.90 23.11 -0.06
CA PHE A 195 -2.93 23.37 -1.07
C PHE A 195 -3.76 24.59 -0.72
N PHE A 196 -4.21 24.69 0.54
CA PHE A 196 -5.01 25.84 1.01
C PHE A 196 -4.18 27.10 1.25
N LYS A 197 -2.84 27.00 1.18
CA LYS A 197 -1.89 28.10 1.38
C LYS A 197 -2.12 28.82 2.71
N VAL A 198 -2.06 28.04 3.78
CA VAL A 198 -2.22 28.55 5.15
C VAL A 198 -1.01 28.18 6.01
N GLU A 199 -0.63 29.04 6.94
CA GLU A 199 0.47 28.76 7.87
C GLU A 199 0.06 27.74 8.94
N ASP A 200 -1.15 27.91 9.49
CA ASP A 200 -1.76 27.05 10.49
C ASP A 200 -2.83 26.13 9.87
N ILE A 201 -2.79 24.85 10.25
CA ILE A 201 -3.76 23.85 9.80
C ILE A 201 -5.18 24.19 10.27
N THR A 202 -5.34 24.91 11.39
CA THR A 202 -6.66 25.31 11.90
C THR A 202 -7.39 26.28 10.97
N LEU A 203 -6.68 26.96 10.06
CA LEU A 203 -7.27 27.85 9.06
C LEU A 203 -7.84 27.10 7.85
N VAL A 204 -7.45 25.84 7.63
CA VAL A 204 -7.92 25.04 6.49
C VAL A 204 -9.45 24.94 6.42
N PRO A 205 -10.19 24.59 7.50
CA PRO A 205 -11.65 24.56 7.44
C PRO A 205 -12.29 25.93 7.22
N VAL A 206 -11.65 27.00 7.69
CA VAL A 206 -12.14 28.39 7.52
C VAL A 206 -12.07 28.76 6.04
N VAL A 207 -10.91 28.62 5.42
CA VAL A 207 -10.73 28.87 3.97
C VAL A 207 -11.61 27.95 3.14
N ALA A 208 -11.69 26.66 3.47
CA ALA A 208 -12.57 25.72 2.79
C ALA A 208 -14.04 26.14 2.84
N GLY A 209 -14.49 26.73 3.97
CA GLY A 209 -15.84 27.24 4.14
C GLY A 209 -16.25 28.30 3.12
N PHE A 210 -15.30 29.11 2.65
CA PHE A 210 -15.51 30.10 1.59
C PHE A 210 -15.21 29.55 0.19
N LEU A 211 -14.14 28.78 0.05
CA LEU A 211 -13.66 28.27 -1.24
C LEU A 211 -14.69 27.35 -1.93
N TYR A 212 -15.34 26.47 -1.17
CA TYR A 212 -16.32 25.52 -1.72
C TYR A 212 -17.52 26.24 -2.39
N PRO A 213 -18.20 27.20 -1.73
CA PRO A 213 -19.23 28.02 -2.36
C PRO A 213 -18.75 28.77 -3.62
N ILE A 214 -17.60 29.47 -3.55
CA ILE A 214 -17.10 30.28 -4.67
C ILE A 214 -16.89 29.41 -5.92
N LEU A 215 -16.22 28.26 -5.78
CA LEU A 215 -16.03 27.35 -6.91
C LEU A 215 -17.36 26.78 -7.43
N ALA A 216 -18.33 26.50 -6.54
CA ALA A 216 -19.62 25.96 -6.94
C ALA A 216 -20.49 26.99 -7.68
N GLU A 217 -20.39 28.28 -7.37
CA GLU A 217 -21.04 29.37 -8.12
C GLU A 217 -20.54 29.42 -9.57
N GLU A 218 -19.25 29.13 -9.79
CA GLU A 218 -18.63 28.97 -11.11
C GLU A 218 -18.89 27.59 -11.74
N GLY A 219 -19.71 26.75 -11.11
CA GLY A 219 -20.05 25.42 -11.58
C GLY A 219 -18.89 24.42 -11.52
N VAL A 220 -17.88 24.69 -10.68
CA VAL A 220 -16.71 23.82 -10.45
C VAL A 220 -16.85 23.11 -9.11
N ARG A 221 -16.76 21.78 -9.13
CA ARG A 221 -16.83 20.95 -7.92
C ARG A 221 -15.45 20.62 -7.38
N LEU A 222 -15.15 21.05 -6.15
CA LEU A 222 -13.94 20.64 -5.45
C LEU A 222 -14.13 19.26 -4.78
N GLN A 223 -13.18 18.36 -5.03
CA GLN A 223 -13.13 17.00 -4.48
C GLN A 223 -11.78 16.77 -3.81
N LEU A 224 -11.78 16.41 -2.53
CA LEU A 224 -10.56 16.10 -1.79
C LEU A 224 -10.50 14.59 -1.51
N ILE A 225 -9.36 13.95 -1.78
CA ILE A 225 -9.09 12.56 -1.39
C ILE A 225 -8.05 12.57 -0.28
N LEU A 226 -8.40 12.02 0.86
CA LEU A 226 -7.54 11.91 2.04
C LEU A 226 -7.12 10.44 2.22
N ASP A 227 -5.93 10.12 1.72
CA ASP A 227 -5.37 8.77 1.67
C ASP A 227 -4.46 8.46 2.86
N ASN A 228 -4.85 7.47 3.66
CA ASN A 228 -4.12 6.96 4.83
C ASN A 228 -3.78 8.05 5.86
N ILE A 229 -4.62 9.08 5.99
CA ILE A 229 -4.42 10.14 6.97
C ILE A 229 -4.70 9.69 8.42
N PHE A 230 -5.52 8.65 8.59
CA PHE A 230 -5.95 8.14 9.89
C PHE A 230 -5.27 6.84 10.31
N ASP A 231 -4.16 6.49 9.67
CA ASP A 231 -3.50 5.21 9.91
C ASP A 231 -2.69 5.20 11.23
N THR A 232 -2.43 6.37 11.84
CA THR A 232 -1.71 6.53 13.11
C THR A 232 -2.60 6.95 14.29
N ASP A 233 -3.62 7.81 14.10
CA ASP A 233 -4.61 8.12 15.16
C ASP A 233 -5.89 8.77 14.59
N LEU A 234 -7.02 8.62 15.29
CA LEU A 234 -8.30 9.30 15.03
C LEU A 234 -8.35 10.70 15.65
N ALA A 235 -7.29 11.16 16.30
CA ALA A 235 -7.15 12.50 16.87
C ALA A 235 -7.45 13.62 15.85
N GLU A 236 -7.22 13.35 14.57
CA GLU A 236 -7.49 14.27 13.45
C GLU A 236 -8.98 14.30 13.03
N GLY A 237 -9.86 13.53 13.69
CA GLY A 237 -11.28 13.41 13.34
C GLY A 237 -12.04 14.74 13.39
N LYS A 238 -11.63 15.69 14.25
CA LYS A 238 -12.22 17.04 14.28
C LYS A 238 -12.01 17.79 12.97
N MET A 239 -10.80 17.72 12.39
CA MET A 239 -10.47 18.39 11.13
C MET A 239 -11.33 17.88 9.99
N VAL A 240 -11.47 16.55 9.87
CA VAL A 240 -12.32 15.94 8.83
C VAL A 240 -13.79 16.23 9.06
N MET A 241 -14.25 16.29 10.31
CA MET A 241 -15.60 16.74 10.61
C MET A 241 -15.83 18.17 10.10
N ASP A 242 -14.92 19.11 10.39
CA ASP A 242 -15.07 20.51 9.99
C ASP A 242 -14.95 20.70 8.47
N LEU A 243 -14.04 19.99 7.80
CA LEU A 243 -13.99 19.92 6.35
C LEU A 243 -15.26 19.32 5.75
N ALA A 244 -15.82 18.27 6.34
CA ALA A 244 -17.07 17.68 5.89
C ALA A 244 -18.25 18.65 6.04
N LYS A 245 -18.23 19.55 7.03
CA LYS A 245 -19.22 20.65 7.14
C LYS A 245 -19.08 21.61 5.96
N ALA A 246 -17.86 22.05 5.64
CA ALA A 246 -17.59 22.95 4.52
C ALA A 246 -18.01 22.34 3.17
N ALA A 247 -17.74 21.04 2.97
CA ALA A 247 -18.06 20.35 1.73
C ALA A 247 -19.56 19.99 1.57
N PHE A 248 -20.37 20.03 2.63
CA PHE A 248 -21.72 19.40 2.66
C PHE A 248 -22.73 19.93 1.63
N GLN A 249 -22.50 21.10 1.03
CA GLN A 249 -23.40 21.67 0.02
C GLN A 249 -22.78 21.76 -1.38
N HIS A 250 -21.45 21.82 -1.46
CA HIS A 250 -20.77 22.32 -2.66
C HIS A 250 -19.62 21.42 -3.13
N GLY A 251 -19.28 20.36 -2.38
CA GLY A 251 -18.14 19.52 -2.72
C GLY A 251 -18.14 18.16 -2.08
N GLN A 252 -17.00 17.48 -2.19
CA GLN A 252 -16.86 16.11 -1.71
C GLN A 252 -15.49 15.88 -1.07
N ILE A 253 -15.47 15.03 -0.06
CA ILE A 253 -14.27 14.51 0.57
C ILE A 253 -14.36 12.98 0.55
N ILE A 254 -13.28 12.33 0.14
CA ILE A 254 -13.15 10.87 0.09
C ILE A 254 -12.02 10.48 1.03
N VAL A 255 -12.35 9.84 2.14
CA VAL A 255 -11.37 9.34 3.10
C VAL A 255 -11.05 7.89 2.77
N ILE A 256 -9.79 7.59 2.51
CA ILE A 256 -9.27 6.25 2.25
C ILE A 256 -8.45 5.82 3.47
N THR A 257 -8.79 4.69 4.07
CA THR A 257 -8.06 4.14 5.23
C THR A 257 -7.83 2.64 5.08
N GLN A 258 -6.90 2.09 5.86
CA GLN A 258 -6.70 0.66 5.93
C GLN A 258 -7.68 -0.08 6.87
N SER A 259 -8.31 0.64 7.81
CA SER A 259 -9.11 0.05 8.88
C SER A 259 -10.61 0.25 8.66
N GLU A 260 -11.36 -0.85 8.63
CA GLU A 260 -12.83 -0.80 8.60
C GLU A 260 -13.40 -0.03 9.80
N MET A 261 -12.82 -0.23 10.98
CA MET A 261 -13.23 0.46 12.20
C MET A 261 -13.05 1.97 12.07
N VAL A 262 -11.93 2.41 11.49
CA VAL A 262 -11.65 3.84 11.24
C VAL A 262 -12.62 4.39 10.21
N ALA A 263 -12.86 3.69 9.09
CA ALA A 263 -13.83 4.14 8.09
C ALA A 263 -15.24 4.28 8.69
N LYS A 264 -15.69 3.29 9.48
CA LYS A 264 -16.96 3.36 10.21
C LYS A 264 -16.99 4.48 11.24
N GLY A 265 -15.85 4.80 11.86
CA GLY A 265 -15.68 5.95 12.75
C GLY A 265 -15.89 7.27 12.00
N VAL A 266 -15.17 7.46 10.88
CA VAL A 266 -15.29 8.63 10.00
C VAL A 266 -16.72 8.80 9.48
N ALA A 267 -17.36 7.71 9.06
CA ALA A 267 -18.75 7.70 8.61
C ALA A 267 -19.75 8.21 9.65
N LYS A 268 -19.42 8.13 10.94
CA LYS A 268 -20.29 8.53 12.05
C LYS A 268 -19.94 9.90 12.65
N LEU A 269 -18.93 10.60 12.13
CA LEU A 269 -18.45 11.85 12.72
C LEU A 269 -19.48 12.98 12.66
N ASN A 270 -20.36 13.03 11.65
CA ASN A 270 -21.16 14.22 11.39
C ASN A 270 -22.54 13.94 10.77
N GLY A 271 -23.20 12.85 11.20
CA GLY A 271 -24.55 12.50 10.78
C GLY A 271 -24.68 12.39 9.26
N LEU A 272 -25.62 13.12 8.65
CA LEU A 272 -25.87 13.11 7.20
C LEU A 272 -24.70 13.61 6.35
N ARG A 273 -23.73 14.31 6.94
CA ARG A 273 -22.58 14.90 6.23
C ARG A 273 -21.43 13.93 6.03
N THR A 274 -21.48 12.80 6.72
CA THR A 274 -20.46 11.75 6.67
C THR A 274 -21.13 10.41 6.40
N ARG A 275 -20.51 9.56 5.58
CA ARG A 275 -21.01 8.19 5.38
C ARG A 275 -19.88 7.21 5.09
N LEU A 276 -20.20 5.93 5.23
CA LEU A 276 -19.46 4.88 4.54
C LEU A 276 -19.97 4.86 3.10
N ALA A 277 -19.08 4.83 2.11
CA ALA A 277 -19.51 4.83 0.73
C ALA A 277 -20.42 3.62 0.46
N PRO A 278 -21.62 3.80 -0.14
CA PRO A 278 -22.54 2.69 -0.38
C PRO A 278 -21.98 1.66 -1.37
N GLN A 279 -20.97 2.03 -2.15
CA GLN A 279 -20.24 1.16 -3.08
C GLN A 279 -19.20 0.27 -2.38
N GLN A 280 -18.91 0.51 -1.09
CA GLN A 280 -17.99 -0.29 -0.30
C GLN A 280 -18.47 -1.74 -0.21
N GLN A 281 -17.57 -2.66 -0.53
CA GLN A 281 -17.73 -4.12 -0.38
C GLN A 281 -16.83 -4.60 0.76
N ASP A 282 -16.82 -5.91 1.00
CA ASP A 282 -15.89 -6.53 1.93
C ASP A 282 -14.44 -6.20 1.55
N ALA A 283 -13.58 -5.93 2.54
CA ALA A 283 -12.20 -5.53 2.30
C ALA A 283 -11.42 -6.54 1.44
N LYS A 284 -11.76 -7.83 1.55
CA LYS A 284 -11.12 -8.94 0.80
C LYS A 284 -11.43 -8.90 -0.69
N GLU A 285 -12.55 -8.30 -1.08
CA GLU A 285 -12.91 -8.16 -2.49
C GLU A 285 -11.90 -7.31 -3.24
N TYR A 286 -11.18 -6.41 -2.55
CA TYR A 286 -10.20 -5.51 -3.17
C TYR A 286 -8.80 -6.10 -3.32
N ARG A 287 -8.60 -7.34 -2.88
CA ARG A 287 -7.36 -8.07 -3.13
C ARG A 287 -7.18 -8.25 -4.63
N TRP A 288 -5.93 -8.29 -5.06
CA TRP A 288 -5.63 -8.40 -6.47
C TRP A 288 -5.99 -9.79 -6.99
N SER A 289 -6.45 -9.83 -8.24
CA SER A 289 -6.62 -11.08 -8.98
C SER A 289 -5.25 -11.64 -9.39
N GLU A 290 -5.24 -12.91 -9.80
CA GLU A 290 -4.03 -13.55 -10.34
C GLU A 290 -3.49 -12.79 -11.55
N THR A 291 -4.37 -12.35 -12.43
CA THR A 291 -4.03 -11.51 -13.59
C THR A 291 -3.33 -10.21 -13.20
N GLN A 292 -3.84 -9.52 -12.16
CA GLN A 292 -3.23 -8.27 -11.68
C GLN A 292 -1.87 -8.52 -11.02
N ALA A 293 -1.75 -9.61 -10.27
CA ALA A 293 -0.49 -10.04 -9.66
C ALA A 293 0.57 -10.34 -10.72
N LEU A 294 0.20 -11.08 -11.77
CA LEU A 294 1.02 -11.36 -12.94
C LEU A 294 1.48 -10.10 -13.66
N GLN A 295 0.57 -9.14 -13.84
CA GLN A 295 0.85 -7.85 -14.48
C GLN A 295 1.92 -7.07 -13.72
N LEU A 296 1.80 -6.97 -12.40
CA LEU A 296 2.83 -6.31 -11.60
C LEU A 296 4.15 -7.06 -11.65
N PHE A 297 4.14 -8.38 -11.55
CA PHE A 297 5.37 -9.18 -11.59
C PHE A 297 6.11 -8.97 -12.93
N ALA A 298 5.39 -9.01 -14.05
CA ALA A 298 5.94 -8.69 -15.37
C ALA A 298 6.42 -7.25 -15.48
N GLY A 299 5.68 -6.31 -14.90
CA GLY A 299 6.08 -4.91 -14.85
C GLY A 299 7.39 -4.70 -14.09
N LEU A 300 7.57 -5.39 -12.97
CA LEU A 300 8.78 -5.33 -12.16
C LEU A 300 9.99 -5.95 -12.89
N GLU A 301 9.82 -7.11 -13.56
CA GLU A 301 10.90 -7.69 -14.39
C GLU A 301 11.29 -6.75 -15.53
N ALA A 302 10.32 -6.21 -16.26
CA ALA A 302 10.56 -5.28 -17.35
C ALA A 302 11.27 -4.01 -16.88
N ALA A 303 10.85 -3.44 -15.76
CA ALA A 303 11.46 -2.24 -15.19
C ALA A 303 12.92 -2.43 -14.75
N ASN A 304 13.31 -3.65 -14.35
CA ASN A 304 14.70 -3.99 -14.03
C ASN A 304 15.58 -4.11 -15.28
N GLY A 305 15.01 -4.52 -16.41
CA GLY A 305 15.72 -4.67 -17.69
C GLY A 305 15.86 -3.38 -18.50
N VAL A 306 14.97 -2.40 -18.30
CA VAL A 306 14.89 -1.17 -19.11
C VAL A 306 15.44 0.03 -18.32
N LYS A 307 16.58 0.56 -18.76
CA LYS A 307 17.16 1.82 -18.26
C LYS A 307 16.53 3.07 -18.90
N SER A 308 15.83 2.90 -20.02
CA SER A 308 15.19 3.98 -20.77
C SER A 308 13.90 4.47 -20.09
N SER A 309 13.59 5.76 -20.24
CA SER A 309 12.29 6.34 -19.88
C SER A 309 11.28 6.30 -21.04
N ASP A 310 11.66 5.71 -22.17
CA ASP A 310 10.81 5.56 -23.35
C ASP A 310 9.67 4.58 -23.08
N THR A 311 8.43 5.07 -23.17
CA THR A 311 7.22 4.29 -22.86
C THR A 311 7.01 3.13 -23.82
N GLU A 312 7.39 3.26 -25.10
CA GLU A 312 7.22 2.18 -26.08
C GLU A 312 8.15 1.01 -25.76
N GLN A 313 9.40 1.31 -25.38
CA GLN A 313 10.37 0.28 -24.99
C GLN A 313 9.94 -0.45 -23.71
N ILE A 314 9.33 0.29 -22.76
CA ILE A 314 8.78 -0.28 -21.53
C ILE A 314 7.61 -1.22 -21.84
N GLU A 315 6.67 -0.80 -22.68
CA GLU A 315 5.53 -1.62 -23.08
C GLU A 315 5.97 -2.90 -23.80
N ASP A 316 6.95 -2.80 -24.70
CA ASP A 316 7.52 -3.97 -25.38
C ASP A 316 8.25 -4.92 -24.42
N ALA A 317 8.96 -4.39 -23.42
CA ALA A 317 9.61 -5.19 -22.39
C ALA A 317 8.59 -5.91 -21.50
N VAL A 318 7.46 -5.28 -21.17
CA VAL A 318 6.35 -5.92 -20.45
C VAL A 318 5.76 -7.04 -21.28
N LYS A 319 5.41 -6.79 -22.55
CA LYS A 319 4.87 -7.82 -23.45
C LYS A 319 5.81 -9.02 -23.55
N LYS A 320 7.12 -8.80 -23.72
CA LYS A 320 8.12 -9.88 -23.74
C LYS A 320 8.18 -10.65 -22.43
N SER A 321 8.09 -9.96 -21.29
CA SER A 321 8.09 -10.61 -19.96
C SER A 321 6.84 -11.47 -19.78
N VAL A 322 5.67 -10.97 -20.21
CA VAL A 322 4.40 -11.71 -20.21
C VAL A 322 4.46 -12.95 -21.12
N GLU A 323 5.03 -12.85 -22.32
CA GLU A 323 5.19 -14.01 -23.20
C GLU A 323 6.15 -15.05 -22.62
N LYS A 324 7.25 -14.61 -22.00
CA LYS A 324 8.16 -15.49 -21.27
C LYS A 324 7.42 -16.26 -20.17
N PHE A 325 6.51 -15.60 -19.46
CA PHE A 325 5.66 -16.22 -18.46
C PHE A 325 4.68 -17.26 -19.03
N LYS A 326 4.08 -17.00 -20.19
CA LYS A 326 3.25 -18.00 -20.89
C LYS A 326 4.03 -19.29 -21.18
N THR A 327 5.31 -19.17 -21.49
CA THR A 327 6.18 -20.33 -21.80
C THR A 327 6.76 -21.04 -20.57
N ASN A 328 6.69 -20.45 -19.37
CA ASN A 328 7.18 -21.05 -18.14
C ASN A 328 6.24 -20.80 -16.93
N PRO A 329 5.10 -21.52 -16.88
CA PRO A 329 4.08 -21.33 -15.84
C PRO A 329 4.54 -21.75 -14.44
N VAL A 330 5.54 -22.62 -14.32
CA VAL A 330 6.01 -23.13 -13.02
C VAL A 330 6.68 -22.04 -12.20
N MET A 331 7.49 -21.19 -12.83
CA MET A 331 8.18 -20.07 -12.17
C MET A 331 7.18 -19.07 -11.56
N ILE A 332 6.04 -18.87 -12.24
CA ILE A 332 4.99 -17.95 -11.80
C ILE A 332 4.26 -18.52 -10.59
N ALA A 333 3.82 -19.78 -10.68
CA ALA A 333 3.05 -20.40 -9.63
C ALA A 333 3.84 -20.42 -8.31
N GLU A 334 5.12 -20.78 -8.37
CA GLU A 334 5.99 -20.78 -7.18
C GLU A 334 6.19 -19.37 -6.59
N ASN A 335 6.35 -18.35 -7.43
CA ASN A 335 6.59 -16.98 -6.98
C ASN A 335 5.31 -16.26 -6.49
N LEU A 336 4.18 -16.50 -7.15
CA LEU A 336 2.91 -15.87 -6.81
C LEU A 336 2.18 -16.60 -5.68
N ASP A 337 2.27 -17.93 -5.59
CA ASP A 337 1.66 -18.67 -4.47
C ASP A 337 2.29 -18.27 -3.14
N GLY A 338 3.60 -17.98 -3.13
CA GLY A 338 4.28 -17.41 -1.97
C GLY A 338 3.68 -16.07 -1.54
N ALA A 339 3.18 -15.27 -2.49
CA ALA A 339 2.63 -13.94 -2.26
C ALA A 339 1.11 -13.89 -2.01
N ARG A 340 0.45 -15.05 -1.98
CA ARG A 340 -1.01 -15.17 -1.89
C ARG A 340 -1.48 -15.06 -0.44
N PHE A 341 -2.60 -14.40 -0.21
CA PHE A 341 -3.26 -14.45 1.10
C PHE A 341 -3.77 -15.87 1.41
N PRO A 342 -3.82 -16.29 2.68
CA PRO A 342 -4.26 -17.64 3.07
C PRO A 342 -5.68 -17.98 2.62
N ASP A 343 -6.55 -16.97 2.60
CA ASP A 343 -7.95 -17.03 2.18
C ASP A 343 -8.17 -16.51 0.74
N GLY A 344 -7.09 -16.32 -0.03
CA GLY A 344 -7.13 -16.04 -1.47
C GLY A 344 -6.89 -14.58 -1.87
N GLY A 345 -6.54 -14.38 -3.14
CA GLY A 345 -6.12 -13.07 -3.68
C GLY A 345 -4.66 -12.74 -3.36
N TRP A 346 -4.18 -11.62 -3.91
CA TRP A 346 -2.79 -11.18 -3.77
C TRP A 346 -2.68 -9.75 -3.27
N SER A 347 -1.56 -9.43 -2.63
CA SER A 347 -1.17 -8.06 -2.30
C SER A 347 0.04 -7.65 -3.15
N PRO A 348 0.00 -6.48 -3.82
CA PRO A 348 1.17 -5.95 -4.54
C PRO A 348 2.38 -5.76 -3.62
N VAL A 349 2.19 -5.36 -2.36
CA VAL A 349 3.28 -5.25 -1.39
C VAL A 349 3.91 -6.62 -1.11
N GLY A 350 3.08 -7.65 -0.93
CA GLY A 350 3.55 -9.03 -0.74
C GLY A 350 4.36 -9.54 -1.93
N ILE A 351 3.91 -9.24 -3.16
CA ILE A 351 4.63 -9.60 -4.39
C ILE A 351 5.99 -8.89 -4.47
N ILE A 352 6.04 -7.58 -4.19
CA ILE A 352 7.27 -6.79 -4.23
C ILE A 352 8.26 -7.27 -3.16
N GLN A 353 7.78 -7.55 -1.95
CA GLN A 353 8.62 -8.06 -0.87
C GLN A 353 9.19 -9.45 -1.20
N PHE A 354 8.35 -10.34 -1.72
CA PHE A 354 8.76 -11.67 -2.14
C PHE A 354 9.84 -11.58 -3.24
N GLN A 355 9.63 -10.75 -4.27
CA GLN A 355 10.61 -10.57 -5.34
C GLN A 355 11.96 -10.06 -4.82
N ARG A 356 11.96 -9.15 -3.83
CA ARG A 356 13.19 -8.55 -3.29
C ARG A 356 13.94 -9.47 -2.33
N SER A 357 13.22 -10.24 -1.52
CA SER A 357 13.80 -10.99 -0.40
C SER A 357 13.81 -12.50 -0.58
N GLY A 358 13.03 -13.03 -1.52
CA GLY A 358 12.72 -14.47 -1.64
C GLY A 358 11.86 -15.01 -0.48
N GLN A 359 11.43 -14.17 0.47
CA GLN A 359 10.63 -14.58 1.62
C GLN A 359 9.14 -14.47 1.31
N GLN A 360 8.37 -15.51 1.66
CA GLN A 360 6.91 -15.46 1.58
C GLN A 360 6.37 -14.34 2.47
N PRO A 361 5.46 -13.46 1.98
CA PRO A 361 4.79 -12.50 2.82
C PRO A 361 4.11 -13.18 4.01
N VAL A 362 4.50 -12.72 5.19
CA VAL A 362 3.78 -13.02 6.42
C VAL A 362 2.42 -12.34 6.27
N SER A 363 1.34 -13.12 6.27
CA SER A 363 0.00 -12.57 6.09
C SER A 363 -0.27 -11.50 7.13
N ALA A 364 -0.55 -10.28 6.67
CA ALA A 364 -1.15 -9.22 7.48
C ALA A 364 -2.63 -9.57 7.77
N ALA A 365 -2.87 -10.73 8.38
CA ALA A 365 -4.18 -11.15 8.82
C ALA A 365 -4.53 -10.38 10.09
N GLY A 366 -5.30 -9.30 9.93
CA GLY A 366 -5.91 -8.55 11.02
C GLY A 366 -5.00 -7.48 11.63
N SER A 367 -4.96 -6.30 11.01
CA SER A 367 -4.81 -5.06 11.77
C SER A 367 -6.12 -4.74 12.51
N THR A 368 -6.53 -5.63 13.40
CA THR A 368 -7.20 -5.20 14.63
C THR A 368 -6.08 -4.68 15.49
N SER A 369 -5.95 -3.34 15.64
CA SER A 369 -4.92 -2.65 16.44
C SER A 369 -3.69 -3.51 16.67
N ALA A 370 -2.74 -3.51 15.71
CA ALA A 370 -1.52 -4.31 15.74
C ALA A 370 -1.14 -4.61 17.18
N SER A 371 -1.48 -5.82 17.66
CA SER A 371 -1.10 -6.18 19.01
C SER A 371 0.41 -6.33 18.89
N THR A 372 1.16 -5.33 19.34
CA THR A 372 2.59 -5.19 19.13
C THR A 372 3.27 -6.37 19.80
N VAL A 373 3.44 -7.46 19.07
CA VAL A 373 4.09 -8.64 19.60
C VAL A 373 5.58 -8.37 19.57
N VAL A 374 6.19 -8.33 20.75
CA VAL A 374 7.64 -8.15 20.89
C VAL A 374 8.23 -9.43 21.44
N TRP A 375 9.22 -9.99 20.75
CA TRP A 375 9.99 -11.10 21.29
C TRP A 375 11.11 -10.55 22.16
N VAL A 376 11.25 -11.11 23.36
CA VAL A 376 12.28 -10.71 24.32
C VAL A 376 12.98 -11.95 24.86
N ARG A 377 14.27 -11.82 25.16
CA ARG A 377 15.10 -12.86 25.75
C ARG A 377 15.90 -12.30 26.92
N GLU A 378 16.01 -13.09 27.98
CA GLU A 378 16.88 -12.77 29.11
C GLU A 378 18.35 -12.99 28.72
N LEU A 379 19.18 -11.97 28.90
CA LEU A 379 20.62 -12.05 28.65
C LEU A 379 21.37 -12.50 29.91
N ILE A 380 22.52 -13.13 29.72
CA ILE A 380 23.39 -13.58 30.82
C ILE A 380 24.69 -12.79 30.75
N ARG A 381 25.11 -12.18 31.86
CA ARG A 381 26.40 -11.49 31.95
C ARG A 381 27.54 -12.50 31.84
N LYS A 382 28.57 -12.17 31.06
CA LYS A 382 29.78 -13.00 30.93
C LYS A 382 30.57 -13.16 32.23
N ASP A 383 30.30 -12.32 33.24
CA ASP A 383 30.93 -12.40 34.56
C ASP A 383 30.41 -13.56 35.44
N GLY A 384 29.48 -14.39 34.93
CA GLY A 384 29.03 -15.61 35.59
C GLY A 384 28.19 -15.39 36.85
N THR A 385 27.80 -14.17 37.15
CA THR A 385 27.09 -13.85 38.40
C THR A 385 25.58 -13.66 38.15
N VAL A 386 24.87 -14.79 38.04
CA VAL A 386 23.43 -14.88 38.32
C VAL A 386 23.14 -16.13 39.16
N ALA A 387 22.69 -15.93 40.40
CA ALA A 387 21.76 -16.83 41.08
C ALA A 387 20.35 -16.35 40.70
N ALA A 388 19.33 -17.16 40.40
CA ALA A 388 18.99 -18.44 41.01
C ALA A 388 18.23 -19.37 40.03
N LYS A 389 18.95 -20.31 39.43
CA LYS A 389 18.61 -21.74 39.33
C LYS A 389 19.74 -22.40 38.56
N SER A 390 20.61 -23.07 39.32
CA SER A 390 21.61 -23.99 38.79
C SER A 390 20.97 -24.91 37.75
N ARG A 391 21.39 -24.78 36.49
CA ARG A 391 21.20 -25.78 35.44
C ARG A 391 22.58 -26.14 34.90
N GLN A 392 22.82 -27.44 34.89
CA GLN A 392 24.08 -28.09 34.58
C GLN A 392 24.65 -27.72 33.21
N GLU A 393 25.98 -27.72 33.18
CA GLU A 393 26.89 -27.39 32.10
C GLU A 393 26.60 -28.14 30.79
N GLY A 394 26.69 -27.41 29.68
CA GLY A 394 26.64 -27.95 28.33
C GLY A 394 26.07 -26.93 27.33
N GLU A 395 26.97 -26.07 26.82
CA GLU A 395 26.81 -25.12 25.70
C GLU A 395 25.67 -24.09 25.80
N ASP A 396 26.04 -22.80 25.92
CA ASP A 396 25.33 -21.57 25.49
C ASP A 396 23.80 -21.64 25.28
N LYS A 397 23.08 -22.23 26.23
CA LYS A 397 21.62 -22.24 26.24
C LYS A 397 21.12 -21.00 26.93
N LEU A 398 21.23 -19.87 26.24
CA LEU A 398 20.40 -18.70 26.53
C LEU A 398 18.94 -19.17 26.68
N GLU A 399 18.20 -18.58 27.62
CA GLU A 399 16.77 -18.88 27.74
C GLU A 399 16.07 -18.68 26.38
N PRO A 400 15.08 -19.52 26.05
CA PRO A 400 14.30 -19.32 24.85
C PRO A 400 13.61 -17.96 24.93
N ALA A 401 13.70 -17.17 23.86
CA ALA A 401 12.94 -15.93 23.76
C ALA A 401 11.44 -16.21 23.97
N PHE A 402 10.79 -15.34 24.73
CA PHE A 402 9.35 -15.38 25.00
C PHE A 402 8.66 -14.17 24.37
N LYS A 403 7.34 -14.27 24.28
CA LYS A 403 6.49 -13.31 23.61
C LYS A 403 5.91 -12.36 24.66
N VAL A 404 6.02 -11.06 24.44
CA VAL A 404 5.31 -10.01 25.17
C VAL A 404 4.24 -9.46 24.24
N SER A 405 2.98 -9.47 24.68
CA SER A 405 1.86 -9.03 23.85
C SER A 405 0.88 -8.14 24.64
N PRO A 406 0.23 -7.16 23.99
CA PRO A 406 -0.76 -6.30 24.67
C PRO A 406 -1.97 -7.07 25.22
N LYS A 407 -2.23 -8.29 24.71
CA LYS A 407 -3.30 -9.15 25.24
C LYS A 407 -3.01 -9.66 26.65
N ASP A 408 -1.73 -9.84 26.97
CA ASP A 408 -1.27 -10.31 28.28
C ASP A 408 -1.09 -9.11 29.25
N HIS A 409 -1.05 -7.89 28.71
CA HIS A 409 -0.79 -6.64 29.42
C HIS A 409 -1.74 -5.52 28.93
N PRO A 410 -3.03 -5.58 29.28
CA PRO A 410 -4.04 -4.64 28.76
C PRO A 410 -3.75 -3.16 29.09
N ASP A 411 -2.98 -2.91 30.15
CA ASP A 411 -2.59 -1.57 30.59
C ASP A 411 -1.28 -1.07 29.95
N ALA A 412 -0.50 -1.95 29.32
CA ALA A 412 0.78 -1.60 28.69
C ALA A 412 0.61 -1.56 27.16
N ARG A 413 0.51 -0.34 26.61
CA ARG A 413 0.62 -0.16 25.16
C ARG A 413 2.08 -0.36 24.79
N LEU A 414 2.45 -1.39 24.05
CA LEU A 414 3.86 -1.65 23.70
C LEU A 414 4.34 -0.69 22.61
N ASN A 415 4.49 0.59 22.95
CA ASN A 415 4.88 1.65 22.02
C ASN A 415 6.39 1.94 22.07
N ASP A 416 6.96 1.92 23.27
CA ASP A 416 8.35 2.31 23.55
C ASP A 416 9.04 1.33 24.52
N VAL A 417 10.31 1.60 24.83
CA VAL A 417 11.16 0.75 25.67
C VAL A 417 10.66 0.71 27.10
N ASP A 418 10.10 1.80 27.63
CA ASP A 418 9.55 1.85 28.98
C ASP A 418 8.34 0.94 29.15
N ASP A 419 7.44 0.96 28.17
CA ASP A 419 6.30 0.06 28.16
C ASP A 419 6.73 -1.40 28.01
N LEU A 420 7.80 -1.66 27.25
CA LEU A 420 8.41 -3.00 27.17
C LEU A 420 8.99 -3.46 28.52
N LYS A 421 9.71 -2.60 29.24
CA LYS A 421 10.27 -2.91 30.58
C LYS A 421 9.17 -3.28 31.57
N LYS A 422 8.08 -2.51 31.61
CA LYS A 422 6.89 -2.78 32.45
C LYS A 422 6.27 -4.14 32.09
N ALA A 423 6.09 -4.41 30.80
CA ALA A 423 5.49 -5.65 30.34
C ALA A 423 6.38 -6.88 30.62
N ILE A 424 7.70 -6.76 30.51
CA ILE A 424 8.66 -7.80 30.91
C ILE A 424 8.54 -8.11 32.41
N LYS A 425 8.52 -7.08 33.28
CA LYS A 425 8.33 -7.25 34.73
C LYS A 425 7.04 -7.98 35.04
N GLN A 426 5.94 -7.61 34.39
CA GLN A 426 4.65 -8.30 34.57
C GLN A 426 4.70 -9.75 34.10
N THR A 427 5.29 -10.03 32.94
CA THR A 427 5.43 -11.39 32.38
C THR A 427 6.28 -12.29 33.28
N LYS A 428 7.38 -11.76 33.81
CA LYS A 428 8.37 -12.45 34.65
C LYS A 428 8.23 -12.03 36.12
N SER A 429 7.00 -11.80 36.60
CA SER A 429 6.72 -11.23 37.93
C SER A 429 7.37 -11.96 39.10
N ASN A 430 7.50 -13.29 39.02
CA ASN A 430 8.19 -14.07 40.05
C ASN A 430 9.72 -13.90 40.04
N ALA A 431 10.32 -13.69 38.86
CA ALA A 431 11.78 -13.55 38.71
C ALA A 431 12.24 -12.10 38.90
N LEU A 432 11.37 -11.13 38.60
CA LEU A 432 11.64 -9.69 38.65
C LEU A 432 10.84 -8.99 39.74
N ARG A 433 10.45 -9.73 40.80
CA ARG A 433 9.59 -9.21 41.87
C ARG A 433 10.18 -7.96 42.53
N ASP A 434 11.49 -7.98 42.76
CA ASP A 434 12.23 -6.97 43.50
C ASP A 434 13.04 -6.03 42.59
N VAL A 435 12.80 -6.08 41.28
CA VAL A 435 13.48 -5.24 40.27
C VAL A 435 12.47 -4.23 39.72
N ASP A 436 12.76 -2.94 39.83
CA ASP A 436 11.89 -1.92 39.23
C ASP A 436 12.05 -1.83 37.70
N PRO A 437 11.02 -1.45 36.94
CA PRO A 437 11.10 -1.44 35.48
C PRO A 437 12.28 -0.61 34.94
N ASP A 438 12.57 0.54 35.57
CA ASP A 438 13.70 1.42 35.27
C ASP A 438 15.07 0.76 35.51
N GLN A 439 15.10 -0.29 36.34
CA GLN A 439 16.27 -1.13 36.57
C GLN A 439 16.40 -2.26 35.55
N ILE A 440 15.58 -2.31 34.50
CA ILE A 440 15.72 -3.29 33.42
C ILE A 440 16.38 -2.62 32.23
N ASP A 441 17.58 -3.06 31.86
CA ASP A 441 18.25 -2.63 30.63
C ASP A 441 17.71 -3.42 29.44
N ILE A 442 17.44 -2.72 28.34
CA ILE A 442 16.99 -3.31 27.07
C ILE A 442 18.11 -3.21 26.04
N TYR A 443 18.35 -4.33 25.35
CA TYR A 443 19.37 -4.46 24.34
C TYR A 443 18.76 -4.87 23.01
N LEU A 444 19.38 -4.40 21.93
CA LEU A 444 19.06 -4.77 20.57
C LEU A 444 20.25 -5.51 19.95
N ARG A 445 19.97 -6.57 19.18
CA ARG A 445 21.02 -7.32 18.50
C ARG A 445 21.50 -6.55 17.27
N SER A 446 22.77 -6.13 17.27
CA SER A 446 23.40 -5.50 16.12
C SER A 446 23.66 -6.54 15.02
N LYS A 447 23.09 -6.32 13.84
CA LYS A 447 23.30 -7.19 12.66
C LYS A 447 24.72 -7.09 12.11
N GLU A 448 25.36 -5.93 12.30
CA GLU A 448 26.70 -5.65 11.76
C GLU A 448 27.81 -6.14 12.69
N ALA A 449 27.67 -5.92 14.00
CA ALA A 449 28.68 -6.28 14.99
C ALA A 449 28.50 -7.68 15.59
N GLY A 450 27.36 -8.35 15.33
CA GLY A 450 27.04 -9.67 15.88
C GLY A 450 26.82 -9.69 17.41
N GLY A 451 26.78 -8.53 18.07
CA GLY A 451 26.65 -8.36 19.51
C GLY A 451 25.34 -7.70 19.95
N TRP A 452 25.15 -7.56 21.26
CA TRP A 452 24.04 -6.82 21.87
C TRP A 452 24.47 -5.39 22.16
N GLN A 453 23.65 -4.43 21.75
CA GLN A 453 23.85 -3.00 22.01
C GLN A 453 22.74 -2.48 22.91
N LEU A 454 23.10 -1.72 23.93
CA LEU A 454 22.14 -1.11 24.85
C LEU A 454 21.28 -0.09 24.09
N VAL A 455 19.98 -0.07 24.37
CA VAL A 455 19.08 0.97 23.91
C VAL A 455 19.13 2.11 24.93
N GLU A 456 19.74 3.24 24.55
CA GLU A 456 20.00 4.36 25.45
C GLU A 456 18.77 5.28 25.64
N ASP A 457 17.90 5.36 24.63
CA ASP A 457 16.70 6.19 24.65
C ASP A 457 15.47 5.37 25.04
N GLU A 458 14.89 5.67 26.20
CA GLU A 458 13.70 5.00 26.72
C GLU A 458 12.44 5.29 25.88
N SER A 459 12.45 6.38 25.11
CA SER A 459 11.39 6.75 24.18
C SER A 459 11.57 6.14 22.77
N GLU A 460 12.61 5.33 22.55
CA GLU A 460 12.84 4.69 21.26
C GLU A 460 11.66 3.80 20.88
N VAL A 461 11.11 4.03 19.68
CA VAL A 461 9.97 3.28 19.16
C VAL A 461 10.36 1.82 18.96
N LEU A 462 9.57 0.90 19.52
CA LEU A 462 9.84 -0.52 19.41
C LEU A 462 9.73 -1.00 17.96
N ARG A 463 10.64 -1.91 17.58
CA ARG A 463 10.55 -2.65 16.32
C ARG A 463 9.37 -3.62 16.37
N GLN A 464 8.28 -3.18 15.78
CA GLN A 464 7.10 -4.00 15.52
C GLN A 464 7.52 -5.05 14.47
N ASP A 465 7.19 -6.33 14.71
CA ASP A 465 7.60 -7.50 13.89
C ASP A 465 9.01 -8.09 14.14
N SER A 466 9.53 -7.95 15.36
CA SER A 466 10.70 -8.75 15.79
C SER A 466 10.43 -10.25 15.61
N THR A 467 11.40 -10.99 15.04
CA THR A 467 11.33 -12.46 15.00
C THR A 467 11.96 -13.03 16.25
N ARG A 468 11.73 -14.33 16.54
CA ARG A 468 12.40 -15.02 17.65
C ARG A 468 13.95 -15.00 17.56
N GLN A 469 14.50 -14.73 16.37
CA GLN A 469 15.93 -14.63 16.10
C GLN A 469 16.45 -13.18 16.15
N ASP A 470 15.58 -12.21 15.92
CA ASP A 470 15.83 -10.76 15.89
C ASP A 470 15.04 -10.08 17.04
N CYS A 471 15.16 -10.67 18.24
CA CYS A 471 14.42 -10.28 19.44
C CYS A 471 15.18 -9.24 20.27
N TYR A 472 14.49 -8.57 21.19
CA TYR A 472 15.14 -7.76 22.23
C TYR A 472 15.80 -8.65 23.28
N GLY A 473 16.88 -8.16 23.86
CA GLY A 473 17.51 -8.72 25.05
C GLY A 473 17.15 -7.85 26.25
N PHE A 474 17.00 -8.44 27.43
CA PHE A 474 16.91 -7.66 28.67
C PHE A 474 17.86 -8.17 29.74
N LEU A 475 18.28 -7.25 30.61
CA LEU A 475 19.17 -7.52 31.73
C LEU A 475 18.76 -6.66 32.94
N PRO A 476 18.46 -7.25 34.10
CA PRO A 476 18.31 -6.47 35.33
C PRO A 476 19.63 -5.78 35.71
N ARG A 477 19.55 -4.49 36.06
CA ARG A 477 20.59 -3.74 36.76
C ARG A 477 20.70 -4.30 38.16
N ARG A 478 21.92 -4.40 38.67
CA ARG A 478 22.13 -4.70 40.08
C ARG A 478 21.84 -3.42 40.86
N THR A 479 20.97 -3.54 41.85
CA THR A 479 20.90 -2.61 42.97
C THR A 479 21.98 -2.92 44.01
#